data_AF-A0A0L7KU75-F1
#
_entry.id   AF-A0A0L7KU75-F1
#
_cell.length_a   1.000
_cell.length_b   1.000
_cell.length_c   1.000
_cell.angle_alpha   90.00
_cell.angle_beta   90.00
_cell.angle_gamma   90.00
#
_symmetry.space_group_name_H-M   'P 1'
#
loop_
_entity.id
_entity.type
_entity.pdbx_description
1 polymer ?
#
loop_
_entity_poly.entity_id
_entity_poly.type
_entity_poly.pdbx_seq_one_letter_code
_entity_poly.pdbx_strand_id
1 'polypeptide(L)'
;ITSDTLNGLRNLGIDVNSWDTIVIYLVTSKLDAESRKLWETKIGSSDELPALKELKEFLETRFRSLEFTDDHSLLRKIRERESLVPEKKILTSDEERCEEIYTHTTVRDESGRSVVNLPFRTSNPECKHGRTRDLAVRRFQHLERKVEREPEVTSPAVHRVLET
;
A
#
# COMPACT_ATOMS: atom_id res chain seq x y z
N ILE A 1 0.32 3.43 -14.00
CA ILE A 1 0.66 1.97 -13.95
C ILE A 1 1.30 1.52 -15.27
N THR A 2 0.62 1.57 -16.42
CA THR A 2 1.19 1.06 -17.69
C THR A 2 2.34 1.90 -18.27
N SER A 3 2.29 3.24 -18.16
CA SER A 3 3.35 4.11 -18.67
C SER A 3 4.67 3.95 -17.90
N ASP A 4 4.61 3.83 -16.59
CA ASP A 4 5.80 3.72 -15.73
C ASP A 4 6.50 2.38 -15.94
N THR A 5 5.73 1.30 -16.13
CA THR A 5 6.26 -0.03 -16.46
C THR A 5 6.89 -0.06 -17.86
N LEU A 6 6.28 0.57 -18.87
CA LEU A 6 6.86 0.64 -20.21
C LEU A 6 8.15 1.48 -20.24
N ASN A 7 8.20 2.57 -19.47
CA ASN A 7 9.42 3.36 -19.30
C ASN A 7 10.52 2.57 -18.58
N GLY A 8 10.16 1.76 -17.59
CA GLY A 8 11.09 0.83 -16.94
C GLY A 8 11.69 -0.19 -17.91
N LEU A 9 10.87 -0.77 -18.79
CA LEU A 9 11.33 -1.72 -19.83
C LEU A 9 12.23 -1.03 -20.87
N ARG A 10 11.89 0.19 -21.29
CA ARG A 10 12.74 1.00 -22.18
C ARG A 10 14.11 1.29 -21.56
N ASN A 11 14.15 1.61 -20.27
CA ASN A 11 15.39 1.83 -19.53
C ASN A 11 16.25 0.55 -19.39
N LEU A 12 15.63 -0.62 -19.47
CA LEU A 12 16.30 -1.93 -19.52
C LEU A 12 16.76 -2.31 -20.94
N GLY A 13 16.61 -1.42 -21.92
CA GLY A 13 17.02 -1.65 -23.31
C GLY A 13 16.07 -2.55 -24.12
N ILE A 14 14.85 -2.79 -23.62
CA ILE A 14 13.83 -3.57 -24.32
C ILE A 14 13.08 -2.63 -25.27
N ASP A 15 12.99 -3.03 -26.54
CA ASP A 15 12.19 -2.29 -27.53
C ASP A 15 10.69 -2.43 -27.24
N VAL A 16 10.08 -1.32 -26.87
CA VAL A 16 8.64 -1.23 -26.54
C VAL A 16 7.85 -0.45 -27.60
N ASN A 17 8.46 -0.10 -28.73
CA ASN A 17 7.84 0.78 -29.73
C ASN A 17 6.57 0.20 -30.37
N SER A 18 6.42 -1.13 -30.40
CA SER A 18 5.24 -1.82 -30.94
C SER A 18 4.20 -2.23 -29.90
N TRP A 19 4.47 -1.99 -28.60
CA TRP A 19 3.62 -2.49 -27.52
C TRP A 19 2.32 -1.71 -27.38
N ASP A 20 2.25 -0.51 -27.96
CA ASP A 20 1.06 0.33 -27.97
C ASP A 20 -0.17 -0.43 -28.47
N THR A 21 -0.06 -1.19 -29.56
CA THR A 21 -1.18 -2.00 -30.10
C THR A 21 -1.69 -3.03 -29.09
N ILE A 22 -0.78 -3.72 -28.39
CA ILE A 22 -1.12 -4.75 -27.40
C ILE A 22 -1.78 -4.10 -26.18
N VAL A 23 -1.19 -3.02 -25.68
CA VAL A 23 -1.71 -2.29 -24.51
C VAL A 23 -3.06 -1.67 -24.82
N ILE A 24 -3.24 -1.10 -26.01
CA ILE A 24 -4.51 -0.53 -26.46
C ILE A 24 -5.57 -1.62 -26.51
N TYR A 25 -5.31 -2.77 -27.13
CA TYR A 25 -6.26 -3.89 -27.15
C TYR A 25 -6.63 -4.38 -25.74
N LEU A 26 -5.64 -4.54 -24.86
CA LEU A 26 -5.88 -4.96 -23.48
C LEU A 26 -6.73 -3.95 -22.71
N VAL A 27 -6.43 -2.66 -22.83
CA VAL A 27 -7.19 -1.61 -22.14
C VAL A 27 -8.60 -1.49 -22.71
N THR A 28 -8.78 -1.50 -24.03
CA THR A 28 -10.11 -1.39 -24.67
C THR A 28 -11.00 -2.59 -24.39
N SER A 29 -10.41 -3.78 -24.16
CA SER A 29 -11.15 -4.96 -23.70
C SER A 29 -11.74 -4.80 -22.30
N LYS A 30 -11.16 -3.92 -21.47
CA LYS A 30 -11.63 -3.62 -20.10
C LYS A 30 -12.59 -2.45 -20.02
N LEU A 31 -12.72 -1.66 -21.08
CA LEU A 31 -13.71 -0.59 -21.15
C LEU A 31 -15.13 -1.14 -21.28
N ASP A 32 -16.09 -0.40 -20.74
CA ASP A 32 -17.52 -0.66 -20.91
C ASP A 32 -17.94 -0.54 -22.38
N ALA A 33 -19.09 -1.12 -22.71
CA ALA A 33 -19.55 -1.23 -24.09
C ALA A 33 -19.79 0.14 -24.77
N GLU A 34 -20.14 1.17 -24.01
CA GLU A 34 -20.37 2.51 -24.53
C GLU A 34 -19.02 3.18 -24.86
N SER A 35 -18.09 3.18 -23.91
CA SER A 35 -16.75 3.76 -24.10
C SER A 35 -15.96 3.05 -25.21
N ARG A 36 -16.12 1.74 -25.38
CA ARG A 36 -15.47 0.99 -26.48
C ARG A 36 -16.00 1.41 -27.86
N LYS A 37 -17.32 1.53 -28.02
CA LYS A 37 -17.93 2.00 -29.29
C LYS A 37 -17.47 3.41 -29.66
N LEU A 38 -17.39 4.30 -28.67
CA LEU A 38 -16.91 5.66 -28.87
C LEU A 38 -15.42 5.69 -29.27
N TRP A 39 -14.60 4.85 -28.66
CA TRP A 39 -13.21 4.66 -29.05
C TRP A 39 -13.10 4.17 -30.50
N GLU A 40 -13.79 3.08 -30.85
CA GLU A 40 -13.83 2.53 -32.22
C GLU A 40 -14.32 3.55 -33.25
N THR A 41 -15.28 4.40 -32.91
CA THR A 41 -15.76 5.48 -33.79
C THR A 41 -14.69 6.57 -33.97
N LYS A 42 -13.91 6.88 -32.93
CA LYS A 42 -12.83 7.89 -32.97
C LYS A 42 -11.67 7.42 -33.86
N ILE A 43 -11.20 6.19 -33.73
CA ILE A 43 -10.13 5.64 -34.59
C ILE A 43 -10.61 5.09 -35.93
N GLY A 44 -11.88 4.75 -36.08
CA GLY A 44 -12.44 4.30 -37.37
C GLY A 44 -12.37 5.37 -38.48
N SER A 45 -11.95 6.58 -38.15
CA SER A 45 -11.69 7.68 -39.09
C SER A 45 -10.21 7.80 -39.53
N SER A 46 -9.29 7.04 -38.92
CA SER A 46 -7.85 7.05 -39.24
C SER A 46 -7.39 5.68 -39.72
N ASP A 47 -6.58 5.66 -40.77
CA ASP A 47 -5.98 4.42 -41.33
C ASP A 47 -4.63 4.07 -40.64
N GLU A 48 -4.18 4.89 -39.69
CA GLU A 48 -2.94 4.68 -38.93
C GLU A 48 -3.19 4.04 -37.56
N LEU A 49 -2.23 3.22 -37.11
CA LEU A 49 -2.29 2.59 -35.80
C LEU A 49 -2.23 3.66 -34.70
N PRO A 50 -3.19 3.68 -33.76
CA PRO A 50 -3.23 4.68 -32.70
C PRO A 50 -2.07 4.50 -31.72
N ALA A 51 -1.49 5.62 -31.28
CA ALA A 51 -0.53 5.62 -30.19
C ALA A 51 -1.23 5.49 -28.83
N LEU A 52 -0.53 4.96 -27.82
CA LEU A 52 -1.07 4.85 -26.45
C LEU A 52 -1.48 6.21 -25.87
N LYS A 53 -0.81 7.29 -26.31
CA LYS A 53 -1.13 8.67 -25.93
C LYS A 53 -2.55 9.07 -26.32
N GLU A 54 -2.99 8.70 -27.51
CA GLU A 54 -4.33 9.04 -28.02
C GLU A 54 -5.43 8.33 -27.25
N LEU A 55 -5.18 7.08 -26.84
CA LEU A 55 -6.06 6.33 -25.95
C LEU A 55 -6.15 7.01 -24.58
N LYS A 56 -5.02 7.44 -24.02
CA LYS A 56 -5.00 8.16 -22.74
C LYS A 56 -5.82 9.44 -22.80
N GLU A 57 -5.64 10.25 -23.83
CA GLU A 57 -6.41 11.50 -24.04
C GLU A 57 -7.92 11.23 -24.20
N PHE A 58 -8.28 10.15 -24.90
CA PHE A 58 -9.67 9.72 -25.01
C PHE A 58 -10.25 9.35 -23.64
N LEU A 59 -9.55 8.55 -22.85
CA LEU A 59 -10.01 8.11 -21.53
C LEU A 59 -10.17 9.29 -20.56
N GLU A 60 -9.22 10.23 -20.55
CA GLU A 60 -9.32 11.44 -19.74
C GLU A 60 -10.55 12.29 -20.14
N THR A 61 -10.81 12.42 -21.44
CA THR A 61 -11.99 13.15 -21.94
C THR A 61 -13.29 12.46 -21.55
N ARG A 62 -13.35 11.14 -21.72
CA ARG A 62 -14.51 10.31 -21.35
C ARG A 62 -14.79 10.38 -19.85
N PHE A 63 -13.75 10.28 -19.03
CA PHE A 63 -13.85 10.37 -17.59
C PHE A 63 -14.40 11.72 -17.14
N ARG A 64 -13.85 12.83 -17.64
CA ARG A 64 -14.37 14.18 -17.32
C ARG A 64 -15.83 14.36 -17.73
N SER A 65 -16.23 13.82 -18.88
CA SER A 65 -17.64 13.85 -19.32
C SER A 65 -18.56 13.05 -18.40
N LEU A 66 -18.09 11.92 -17.87
CA LEU A 66 -18.84 11.10 -16.93
C LEU A 66 -18.92 11.75 -15.55
N GLU A 67 -17.81 12.33 -15.05
CA GLU A 67 -17.78 13.04 -13.76
C GLU A 67 -18.82 14.17 -13.70
N PHE A 68 -18.98 14.92 -14.80
CA PHE A 68 -20.00 15.97 -14.87
C PHE A 68 -21.45 15.45 -14.82
N THR A 69 -21.66 14.18 -15.22
CA THR A 69 -22.99 13.58 -15.30
C THR A 69 -23.36 12.80 -14.04
N ASP A 70 -22.38 12.27 -13.29
CA ASP A 70 -22.58 11.38 -12.14
C ASP A 70 -22.62 12.08 -10.76
N ASP A 71 -22.21 13.35 -10.69
CA ASP A 71 -21.99 14.08 -9.43
C ASP A 71 -23.23 14.15 -8.52
N HIS A 72 -24.44 14.23 -9.07
CA HIS A 72 -25.64 14.36 -8.24
C HIS A 72 -26.31 13.05 -7.82
N SER A 73 -26.12 11.96 -8.58
CA SER A 73 -26.86 10.72 -8.33
C SER A 73 -26.05 9.68 -7.57
N LEU A 74 -24.74 9.56 -7.84
CA LEU A 74 -23.88 8.57 -7.18
C LEU A 74 -23.39 9.06 -5.83
N LEU A 75 -22.98 10.32 -5.69
CA LEU A 75 -22.59 10.87 -4.38
C LEU A 75 -23.74 10.82 -3.39
N ARG A 76 -24.97 11.09 -3.87
CA ARG A 76 -26.18 10.95 -3.05
C ARG A 76 -26.40 9.50 -2.61
N LYS A 77 -26.27 8.52 -3.51
CA LYS A 77 -26.41 7.10 -3.18
C LYS A 77 -25.31 6.58 -2.26
N ILE A 78 -24.07 7.04 -2.43
CA ILE A 78 -22.93 6.69 -1.58
C ILE A 78 -23.16 7.25 -0.18
N ARG A 79 -23.52 8.53 -0.06
CA ARG A 79 -23.81 9.19 1.21
C ARG A 79 -25.02 8.58 1.93
N GLU A 80 -26.07 8.23 1.18
CA GLU A 80 -27.23 7.51 1.73
C GLU A 80 -26.84 6.12 2.26
N ARG A 81 -25.95 5.40 1.57
CA ARG A 81 -25.44 4.09 2.05
C ARG A 81 -24.49 4.20 3.25
N GLU A 82 -23.63 5.21 3.28
CA GLU A 82 -22.71 5.45 4.40
C GLU A 82 -23.46 5.96 5.65
N SER A 83 -24.62 6.60 5.47
CA SER A 83 -25.51 6.98 6.58
C SER A 83 -26.30 5.80 7.16
N LEU A 84 -26.28 4.62 6.53
CA LEU A 84 -26.91 3.39 7.04
C LEU A 84 -25.98 2.55 7.91
N VAL A 85 -24.93 3.15 8.51
CA VAL A 85 -24.28 2.53 9.66
C VAL A 85 -25.32 2.48 10.77
N PRO A 86 -25.78 1.31 11.23
CA PRO A 86 -26.72 1.25 12.34
C PRO A 86 -26.06 1.92 13.56
N GLU A 87 -26.74 2.89 14.17
CA GLU A 87 -26.27 3.65 15.34
C GLU A 87 -25.92 2.77 16.56
N LYS A 88 -26.19 1.46 16.49
CA LYS A 88 -25.61 0.46 17.38
C LYS A 88 -25.09 -0.71 16.55
N LYS A 89 -23.77 -0.79 16.40
CA LYS A 89 -23.10 -2.00 15.95
C LYS A 89 -23.49 -3.10 16.94
N ILE A 90 -24.08 -4.19 16.48
CA ILE A 90 -24.31 -5.37 17.32
C ILE A 90 -22.92 -5.98 17.52
N LEU A 91 -22.27 -5.62 18.62
CA LEU A 91 -20.97 -6.19 18.95
C LEU A 91 -21.16 -7.61 19.43
N THR A 92 -20.27 -8.48 18.98
CA THR A 92 -20.08 -9.78 19.61
C THR A 92 -19.46 -9.60 21.00
N SER A 93 -19.65 -10.56 21.90
CA SER A 93 -19.05 -10.52 23.25
C SER A 93 -17.52 -10.36 23.21
N ASP A 94 -16.87 -10.89 22.16
CA ASP A 94 -15.42 -10.73 21.96
C ASP A 94 -15.04 -9.30 21.56
N GLU A 95 -15.86 -8.62 20.76
CA GLU A 95 -15.64 -7.21 20.39
C GLU A 95 -15.82 -6.27 21.58
N GLU A 96 -16.86 -6.47 22.40
CA GLU A 96 -17.08 -5.68 23.63
C GLU A 96 -15.88 -5.82 24.58
N ARG A 97 -15.38 -7.05 24.74
CA ARG A 97 -14.18 -7.34 25.54
C ARG A 97 -12.94 -6.64 24.98
N CYS A 98 -12.78 -6.60 23.65
CA CYS A 98 -11.66 -5.90 23.02
C CYS A 98 -11.70 -4.38 23.25
N GLU A 99 -12.90 -3.78 23.20
CA GLU A 99 -13.09 -2.36 23.49
C GLU A 99 -12.77 -2.02 24.96
N GLU A 100 -13.23 -2.85 25.90
CA GLU A 100 -12.94 -2.69 27.32
C GLU A 100 -11.43 -2.79 27.60
N ILE A 101 -10.76 -3.77 26.99
CA ILE A 101 -9.30 -3.90 27.07
C ILE A 101 -8.63 -2.64 26.51
N TYR A 102 -9.00 -2.22 25.29
CA TYR A 102 -8.38 -1.08 24.63
C TYR A 102 -8.53 0.21 25.44
N THR A 103 -9.72 0.48 25.96
CA THR A 103 -9.99 1.66 26.80
C THR A 103 -9.19 1.63 28.10
N HIS A 104 -9.00 0.46 28.70
CA HIS A 104 -8.25 0.33 29.95
C HIS A 104 -6.73 0.32 29.75
N THR A 105 -6.23 -0.17 28.61
CA THR A 105 -4.79 -0.39 28.39
C THR A 105 -4.13 0.62 27.47
N THR A 106 -4.91 1.49 26.82
CA THR A 106 -4.40 2.50 25.90
C THR A 106 -4.27 3.85 26.60
N VAL A 107 -3.03 4.29 26.78
CA VAL A 107 -2.71 5.63 27.30
C VAL A 107 -1.97 6.44 26.24
N ARG A 108 -2.01 7.77 26.34
CA ARG A 108 -1.18 8.65 25.52
C ARG A 108 0.05 9.05 26.32
N ASP A 109 1.23 8.90 25.72
CA ASP A 109 2.49 9.41 26.26
C ASP A 109 2.54 10.95 26.13
N GLU A 110 3.41 11.63 26.88
CA GLU A 110 3.62 13.09 26.87
C GLU A 110 4.00 13.61 25.47
N SER A 111 4.55 12.74 24.63
CA SER A 111 4.86 12.98 23.22
C SER A 111 3.67 12.86 22.25
N GLY A 112 2.47 12.55 22.75
CA GLY A 112 1.25 12.35 21.96
C GLY A 112 1.13 10.98 21.29
N ARG A 113 2.08 10.05 21.53
CA ARG A 113 2.02 8.68 21.00
C ARG A 113 1.05 7.81 21.82
N SER A 114 0.26 6.99 21.13
CA SER A 114 -0.59 5.99 21.79
C SER A 114 0.26 4.80 22.26
N VAL A 115 0.26 4.55 23.56
CA VAL A 115 0.88 3.38 24.21
C VAL A 115 -0.24 2.40 24.52
N VAL A 116 -0.31 1.32 23.73
CA VAL A 116 -1.29 0.25 23.92
C VAL A 116 -0.60 -0.90 24.65
N ASN A 117 -1.06 -1.22 25.87
CA ASN A 117 -0.55 -2.39 26.58
C ASN A 117 -1.29 -3.65 26.09
N LEU A 118 -0.55 -4.61 25.53
CA LEU A 118 -1.13 -5.86 25.05
C LEU A 118 -1.56 -6.72 26.25
N PRO A 119 -2.84 -7.11 26.33
CA PRO A 119 -3.31 -8.03 27.37
C PRO A 119 -2.74 -9.42 27.11
N PHE A 120 -1.69 -9.77 27.82
CA PHE A 120 -1.28 -11.17 27.86
C PHE A 120 -2.30 -11.99 28.66
N ARG A 121 -2.49 -13.27 28.30
CA ARG A 121 -3.40 -14.19 29.02
C ARG A 121 -3.06 -14.36 30.51
N THR A 122 -1.87 -13.93 30.93
CA THR A 122 -1.36 -14.02 32.31
C THR A 122 -0.56 -12.75 32.62
N SER A 123 -0.55 -12.33 33.90
CA SER A 123 0.23 -11.17 34.39
C SER A 123 1.75 -11.27 34.16
N ASN A 124 2.26 -12.48 33.92
CA ASN A 124 3.62 -12.74 33.47
C ASN A 124 3.59 -13.83 32.38
N PRO A 125 3.45 -13.46 31.09
CA PRO A 125 3.46 -14.44 30.01
C PRO A 125 4.84 -15.10 29.92
N GLU A 126 4.91 -16.41 30.12
CA GLU A 126 6.11 -17.15 29.75
C GLU A 126 6.35 -16.98 28.25
N CYS A 127 7.48 -16.37 27.88
CA CYS A 127 7.92 -16.39 26.50
C CYS A 127 8.13 -17.86 26.13
N LYS A 128 7.31 -18.41 25.22
CA LYS A 128 7.34 -19.84 24.83
C LYS A 128 8.73 -20.33 24.40
N HIS A 129 9.63 -19.42 24.05
CA HIS A 129 11.03 -19.67 23.70
C HIS A 129 11.99 -19.02 24.71
N GLY A 130 11.69 -19.13 26.02
CA GLY A 130 12.53 -18.65 27.11
C GLY A 130 13.96 -19.19 27.01
N ARG A 131 14.83 -18.38 26.38
CA ARG A 131 16.27 -18.55 26.09
C ARG A 131 16.75 -17.57 24.99
N THR A 132 15.85 -16.81 24.36
CA THR A 132 16.20 -15.79 23.35
C THR A 132 17.22 -14.77 23.89
N ARG A 133 17.13 -14.42 25.17
CA ARG A 133 18.10 -13.53 25.84
C ARG A 133 19.51 -14.14 25.82
N ASP A 134 19.66 -15.40 26.18
CA ASP A 134 20.96 -16.09 26.21
C ASP A 134 21.55 -16.29 24.81
N LEU A 135 20.69 -16.47 23.80
CA LEU A 135 21.10 -16.50 22.41
C LEU A 135 21.57 -15.12 21.92
N ALA A 136 20.84 -14.07 22.27
CA ALA A 136 21.20 -12.69 21.93
C ALA A 136 22.53 -12.28 22.58
N VAL A 137 22.74 -12.60 23.86
CA VAL A 137 23.99 -12.33 24.59
C VAL A 137 25.17 -13.07 23.95
N ARG A 138 25.01 -14.36 23.62
CA ARG A 138 26.08 -15.12 22.95
C ARG A 138 26.43 -14.56 21.57
N ARG A 139 25.43 -14.11 20.81
CA ARG A 139 25.66 -13.45 19.52
C ARG A 139 26.37 -12.11 19.69
N PHE A 140 25.98 -11.32 20.67
CA PHE A 140 26.63 -10.05 20.99
C PHE A 140 28.11 -10.24 21.36
N GLN A 141 28.42 -11.14 22.30
CA GLN A 141 29.81 -11.45 22.68
C GLN A 141 30.65 -12.05 21.54
N HIS A 142 30.01 -12.70 20.57
CA HIS A 142 30.69 -13.16 19.36
C HIS A 142 31.03 -11.99 18.42
N LEU A 143 30.11 -11.03 18.26
CA LEU A 143 30.33 -9.82 17.48
C LEU A 143 31.42 -8.94 18.11
N GLU A 144 31.42 -8.74 19.43
CA GLU A 144 32.47 -7.99 20.13
C GLU A 144 33.86 -8.56 19.85
N ARG A 145 34.02 -9.88 20.03
CA ARG A 145 35.29 -10.56 19.73
C ARG A 145 35.70 -10.50 18.26
N LYS A 146 34.74 -10.39 17.35
CA LYS A 146 35.01 -10.25 15.91
C LYS A 146 35.45 -8.83 15.57
N VAL A 147 34.81 -7.82 16.16
CA VAL A 147 35.19 -6.41 16.05
C VAL A 147 36.59 -6.16 16.60
N GLU A 148 36.95 -6.79 17.70
CA GLU A 148 38.29 -6.67 18.30
C GLU A 148 39.40 -7.35 17.47
N ARG A 149 39.03 -8.33 16.62
CA ARG A 149 39.97 -9.03 15.72
C ARG A 149 40.13 -8.38 14.35
N GLU A 150 39.13 -7.64 13.89
CA GLU A 150 39.13 -6.94 12.60
C GLU A 150 38.92 -5.43 12.81
N PRO A 151 39.92 -4.70 13.35
CA PRO A 151 39.79 -3.26 13.61
C PRO A 151 39.65 -2.41 12.33
N GLU A 152 39.98 -2.98 11.16
CA GLU A 152 39.85 -2.33 9.85
C GLU A 152 38.39 -2.17 9.38
N VAL A 153 37.45 -2.95 9.92
CA VAL A 153 36.01 -2.88 9.55
C VAL A 153 35.25 -1.85 10.40
N THR A 154 35.95 -1.19 11.32
CA THR A 154 35.37 -0.17 12.21
C THR A 154 35.28 1.18 11.46
N SER A 155 34.17 1.38 10.73
CA SER A 155 33.78 2.73 10.32
C SER A 155 33.70 3.62 11.58
N PRO A 156 34.13 4.91 11.52
CA PRO A 156 34.09 5.83 12.66
C PRO A 156 32.70 6.03 13.30
N ALA A 157 31.62 5.51 12.67
CA ALA A 157 30.29 5.45 13.26
C ALA A 157 30.14 4.40 14.39
N VAL A 158 30.91 3.31 14.38
CA VAL A 158 30.78 2.20 15.34
C VAL A 158 31.40 2.55 16.69
N HIS A 159 32.48 3.34 16.70
CA HIS A 159 33.16 3.75 17.94
C HIS A 159 32.28 4.65 18.83
N ARG A 160 31.32 5.38 18.24
CA ARG A 160 30.42 6.28 18.98
C ARG A 160 29.30 5.54 19.74
N VAL A 161 29.03 4.29 19.38
CA VAL A 161 27.96 3.48 20.01
C VAL A 161 28.48 2.71 21.23
N LEU A 162 29.80 2.55 21.39
CA LEU A 162 30.39 1.78 22.49
C LEU A 162 30.74 2.63 23.72
N GLU A 163 30.59 3.95 23.67
CA GLU A 163 30.89 4.89 24.77
C GLU A 163 29.66 5.49 25.48
N THR A 164 28.45 4.98 25.19
CA THR A 164 27.18 5.36 25.88
C THR A 164 26.47 4.14 26.43
#